data_AF-A0A1M5CLH4-F1
#
_entry.id   AF-A0A1M5CLH4-F1
#
_cell.length_a   1.000
_cell.length_b   1.000
_cell.length_c   1.000
_cell.angle_alpha   90.00
_cell.angle_beta   90.00
_cell.angle_gamma   90.00
#
_symmetry.space_group_name_H-M   'P 1'
#
loop_
_entity.id
_entity.type
_entity.pdbx_description
1 polymer ?
#
loop_
_entity_poly.entity_id
_entity_poly.type
_entity_poly.pdbx_seq_one_letter_code
_entity_poly.pdbx_strand_id
1 'polypeptide(L)'
;MFFTGILPGSSKYNYDIWAKTVPTSSNQQVYKGRIVYTKKLLFLFPIDVVVMNKNLNAPAGSLPIETYPGGYYNVKSQIDLDSLPSFIGDRITHIENFNFIPVTSSLDIGEGNLNLDEQDYLRAYSGVTPPSSPRQTPFDNFITAFNTNLNLNANQQHISFEVRNANWLADELKNNFPIAGCTYLCNVSEIVGPSVICNGTKIYSFPASNITWSISNSSQASIVPNGNTVAVTRKTNGTVKLRADIPKSDCGPAITIFKTIALGSSVKMRLLPDVRSTEAKLHITGHGITTTPTYTVLSGSGYATLSMRNNYNGSYTLWGRGSTNNWDKWVRITVKSSCGTSTSDNRITPPAASGGCTYVLSSTAQNIYALRPPIDDPCGSNLGTATLAGISNGTISANTTRDTFSIKVFNMSGALILETDTQSIDLKDLKKGIYIIKAIWNGNEITKKIAKK
;
A
#
# COMPACT_ATOMS: atom_id res chain seq x y z
N MET A 1 -12.51 37.70 -54.78
CA MET A 1 -11.31 36.88 -54.52
C MET A 1 -10.77 36.31 -55.84
N PHE A 2 -10.33 37.17 -56.79
CA PHE A 2 -9.98 36.71 -58.15
C PHE A 2 -8.73 37.37 -58.78
N PHE A 3 -8.04 38.31 -58.12
CA PHE A 3 -6.89 39.02 -58.72
C PHE A 3 -5.50 38.44 -58.35
N THR A 4 -5.41 37.47 -57.45
CA THR A 4 -4.11 36.95 -56.95
C THR A 4 -3.50 35.82 -57.80
N GLY A 5 -4.30 35.16 -58.65
CA GLY A 5 -3.84 34.05 -59.50
C GLY A 5 -3.03 34.47 -60.73
N ILE A 6 -3.22 35.71 -61.21
CA ILE A 6 -2.63 36.22 -62.45
C ILE A 6 -1.23 36.83 -62.21
N LEU A 7 -0.89 37.12 -60.95
CA LEU A 7 0.36 37.77 -60.60
C LEU A 7 1.53 36.77 -60.58
N PRO A 8 2.68 37.07 -61.23
CA PRO A 8 3.84 36.18 -61.25
C PRO A 8 4.49 36.05 -59.87
N GLY A 9 4.99 34.84 -59.58
CA GLY A 9 5.68 34.50 -58.34
C GLY A 9 5.11 33.26 -57.63
N SER A 10 5.74 32.84 -56.53
CA SER A 10 5.39 31.60 -55.83
C SER A 10 4.21 31.78 -54.88
N SER A 11 3.45 30.69 -54.69
CA SER A 11 2.29 30.65 -53.80
C SER A 11 2.48 29.57 -52.75
N LYS A 12 2.04 29.82 -51.52
CA LYS A 12 2.06 28.86 -50.42
C LYS A 12 0.73 28.89 -49.68
N TYR A 13 0.24 27.72 -49.29
CA TYR A 13 -0.84 27.59 -48.33
C TYR A 13 -0.26 27.23 -46.96
N ASN A 14 -0.69 27.95 -45.93
CA ASN A 14 -0.43 27.62 -44.53
C ASN A 14 -1.76 27.24 -43.89
N TYR A 15 -1.80 26.05 -43.29
CA TYR A 15 -2.97 25.53 -42.59
C TYR A 15 -2.62 25.26 -41.13
N ASP A 16 -3.52 25.65 -40.23
CA ASP A 16 -3.52 25.34 -38.80
C ASP A 16 -4.95 24.95 -38.43
N ILE A 17 -5.21 23.64 -38.46
CA ILE A 17 -6.53 23.06 -38.25
C ILE A 17 -6.41 22.00 -37.17
N TRP A 18 -7.19 22.15 -36.11
CA TRP A 18 -7.31 21.14 -35.08
C TRP A 18 -8.70 21.19 -34.43
N ALA A 19 -9.12 20.03 -33.95
CA ALA A 19 -10.30 19.85 -33.12
C ALA A 19 -9.90 19.07 -31.87
N LYS A 20 -10.48 19.42 -30.73
CA LYS A 20 -10.27 18.76 -29.44
C LYS A 20 -11.61 18.23 -28.94
N THR A 21 -11.54 17.24 -28.05
CA THR A 21 -12.68 16.82 -27.26
C THR A 21 -13.17 17.98 -26.39
N VAL A 22 -14.48 17.99 -26.12
CA VAL A 22 -15.14 18.84 -25.16
C VAL A 22 -14.48 18.59 -23.79
N PRO A 23 -14.02 19.65 -23.10
CA PRO A 23 -13.42 19.51 -21.80
C PRO A 23 -14.48 19.47 -20.69
N THR A 24 -14.08 18.98 -19.51
CA THR A 24 -14.87 19.03 -18.27
C THR A 24 -15.12 20.45 -17.74
N SER A 25 -14.49 21.47 -18.34
CA SER A 25 -14.66 22.88 -17.95
C SER A 25 -15.13 23.72 -19.14
N SER A 26 -16.15 24.56 -18.91
CA SER A 26 -16.72 25.43 -19.94
C SER A 26 -15.72 26.48 -20.44
N ASN A 27 -15.89 26.94 -21.69
CA ASN A 27 -15.15 28.03 -22.35
C ASN A 27 -13.72 27.73 -22.85
N GLN A 28 -13.29 26.46 -22.92
CA GLN A 28 -12.04 26.15 -23.61
C GLN A 28 -12.23 26.07 -25.13
N GLN A 29 -11.19 26.44 -25.89
CA GLN A 29 -11.21 26.36 -27.36
C GLN A 29 -11.13 24.90 -27.81
N VAL A 30 -12.20 24.42 -28.46
CA VAL A 30 -12.34 23.05 -28.98
C VAL A 30 -12.05 22.94 -30.47
N TYR A 31 -12.06 24.06 -31.19
CA TYR A 31 -11.76 24.08 -32.62
C TYR A 31 -10.96 25.31 -33.02
N LYS A 32 -9.98 25.08 -33.90
CA LYS A 32 -9.30 26.11 -34.66
C LYS A 32 -9.23 25.66 -36.12
N GLY A 33 -9.65 26.54 -37.01
CA GLY A 33 -9.49 26.38 -38.45
C GLY A 33 -8.94 27.66 -39.04
N ARG A 34 -7.66 27.66 -39.38
CA ARG A 34 -7.00 28.80 -40.04
C ARG A 34 -6.33 28.35 -41.33
N ILE A 35 -6.70 29.00 -42.44
CA ILE A 35 -6.11 28.80 -43.76
C ILE A 35 -5.64 30.17 -44.25
N VAL A 36 -4.34 30.29 -44.50
CA VAL A 36 -3.71 31.49 -45.04
C VAL A 36 -3.06 31.14 -46.37
N TYR A 37 -3.42 31.89 -47.40
CA TYR A 37 -2.77 31.85 -48.70
C TYR A 37 -1.74 32.98 -48.78
N THR A 38 -0.47 32.63 -48.94
CA THR A 38 0.62 33.57 -49.10
C THR A 38 1.06 33.59 -50.57
N LYS A 39 0.97 34.74 -51.23
CA LYS A 39 1.49 34.97 -52.59
C LYS A 39 2.70 35.88 -52.53
N LYS A 40 3.85 35.44 -53.05
CA LYS A 40 5.00 36.33 -53.24
C LYS A 40 4.89 37.03 -54.59
N LEU A 41 4.61 38.33 -54.58
CA LEU A 41 4.63 39.16 -55.79
C LEU A 41 6.09 39.38 -56.22
N LEU A 42 6.42 39.02 -57.47
CA LEU A 42 7.75 39.20 -58.05
C LEU A 42 8.88 38.63 -57.16
N PHE A 43 8.59 37.56 -56.40
CA PHE A 43 9.51 36.91 -55.45
C PHE A 43 9.95 37.77 -54.25
N LEU A 44 9.52 39.03 -54.16
CA LEU A 44 10.00 40.01 -53.17
C LEU A 44 9.00 40.24 -52.03
N PHE A 45 7.73 40.43 -52.35
CA PHE A 45 6.73 40.90 -51.37
C PHE A 45 5.68 39.83 -51.07
N PRO A 46 5.64 39.27 -49.84
CA PRO A 46 4.58 38.34 -49.47
C PRO A 46 3.26 39.08 -49.21
N ILE A 47 2.20 38.58 -49.82
CA ILE A 47 0.81 39.02 -49.63
C ILE A 47 0.06 37.86 -48.98
N ASP A 48 -0.38 38.05 -47.74
CA ASP A 48 -1.16 37.06 -47.00
C ASP A 48 -2.66 37.35 -47.14
N VAL A 49 -3.38 36.37 -47.66
CA VAL A 49 -4.84 36.37 -47.73
C VAL A 49 -5.34 35.30 -46.75
N VAL A 50 -6.01 35.75 -45.70
CA VAL A 50 -6.70 34.83 -44.78
C VAL A 50 -7.96 34.35 -45.48
N VAL A 51 -7.96 33.07 -45.89
CA VAL A 51 -9.10 32.42 -46.54
C VAL A 51 -10.13 32.00 -45.49
N MET A 52 -9.64 31.49 -44.36
CA MET A 52 -10.46 31.07 -43.23
C MET A 52 -9.72 31.36 -41.94
N ASN A 53 -10.44 31.87 -40.94
CA ASN A 53 -9.96 31.99 -39.57
C ASN A 53 -11.15 31.87 -38.62
N LYS A 54 -11.37 30.66 -38.11
CA LYS A 54 -12.48 30.36 -37.21
C LYS A 54 -11.97 29.65 -35.96
N ASN A 55 -12.37 30.18 -34.82
CA ASN A 55 -12.14 29.59 -33.50
C ASN A 55 -13.51 29.32 -32.88
N LEU A 56 -13.70 28.17 -32.26
CA LEU A 56 -14.91 27.85 -31.51
C LEU A 56 -14.52 27.33 -30.13
N ASN A 57 -15.22 27.83 -29.11
CA ASN A 57 -15.13 27.35 -27.74
C ASN A 57 -16.25 26.35 -27.46
N ALA A 58 -16.03 25.47 -26.48
CA ALA A 58 -17.06 24.59 -25.96
C ALA A 58 -18.26 25.43 -25.46
N PRO A 59 -19.50 25.08 -25.83
CA PRO A 59 -20.70 25.71 -25.28
C PRO A 59 -20.74 25.63 -23.75
N ALA A 60 -21.36 26.61 -23.09
CA ALA A 60 -21.56 26.55 -21.65
C ALA A 60 -22.48 25.37 -21.29
N GLY A 61 -22.13 24.60 -20.25
CA GLY A 61 -22.90 23.43 -19.82
C GLY A 61 -22.74 22.19 -20.71
N SER A 62 -21.83 22.19 -21.69
CA SER A 62 -21.54 20.98 -22.48
C SER A 62 -20.83 19.94 -21.61
N LEU A 63 -21.38 18.73 -21.57
CA LEU A 63 -20.73 17.59 -20.94
C LEU A 63 -19.75 16.90 -21.91
N PRO A 64 -18.59 16.40 -21.45
CA PRO A 64 -17.61 15.70 -22.27
C PRO A 64 -18.03 14.24 -22.52
N ILE A 65 -19.14 14.04 -23.25
CA ILE A 65 -19.81 12.76 -23.49
C ILE A 65 -18.85 11.69 -24.04
N GLU A 66 -17.93 12.09 -24.90
CA GLU A 66 -16.91 11.26 -25.54
C GLU A 66 -15.85 10.69 -24.56
N THR A 67 -15.77 11.24 -23.34
CA THR A 67 -14.83 10.80 -22.30
C THR A 67 -15.49 9.92 -21.23
N TYR A 68 -16.81 9.88 -21.20
CA TYR A 68 -17.54 9.11 -20.20
C TYR A 68 -17.54 7.60 -20.48
N PRO A 69 -17.78 6.77 -19.45
CA PRO A 69 -17.92 5.33 -19.63
C PRO A 69 -19.04 4.97 -20.62
N GLY A 70 -18.76 3.98 -21.47
CA GLY A 70 -19.65 3.51 -22.54
C GLY A 70 -18.88 2.71 -23.58
N GLY A 71 -19.58 2.19 -24.59
CA GLY A 71 -18.93 1.42 -25.64
C GLY A 71 -17.94 2.28 -26.43
N TYR A 72 -16.68 1.86 -26.51
CA TYR A 72 -15.67 2.64 -27.23
C TYR A 72 -15.62 2.29 -28.71
N TYR A 73 -15.19 3.25 -29.53
CA TYR A 73 -14.89 3.01 -30.94
C TYR A 73 -13.41 3.26 -31.20
N ASN A 74 -12.72 2.27 -31.78
CA ASN A 74 -11.30 2.36 -32.11
C ASN A 74 -11.12 2.98 -33.50
N VAL A 75 -10.94 4.29 -33.55
CA VAL A 75 -10.73 5.05 -34.79
C VAL A 75 -9.44 4.63 -35.50
N LYS A 76 -8.40 4.27 -34.75
CA LYS A 76 -7.10 3.89 -35.31
C LYS A 76 -7.21 2.63 -36.19
N SER A 77 -8.11 1.72 -35.84
CA SER A 77 -8.34 0.51 -36.65
C SER A 77 -9.08 0.75 -37.96
N GLN A 78 -9.68 1.95 -38.14
CA GLN A 78 -10.57 2.26 -39.26
C GLN A 78 -9.99 3.30 -40.22
N ILE A 79 -8.95 4.03 -39.81
CA ILE A 79 -8.25 4.99 -40.69
C ILE A 79 -7.01 4.30 -41.22
N ASP A 80 -6.99 4.03 -42.52
CA ASP A 80 -5.78 3.66 -43.24
C ASP A 80 -4.91 4.92 -43.41
N LEU A 81 -4.04 5.16 -42.43
CA LEU A 81 -3.11 6.28 -42.45
C LEU A 81 -2.12 6.20 -43.62
N ASP A 82 -1.84 5.01 -44.13
CA ASP A 82 -0.93 4.78 -45.24
C ASP A 82 -1.58 5.16 -46.59
N SER A 83 -2.92 5.15 -46.66
CA SER A 83 -3.69 5.68 -47.79
C SER A 83 -3.73 7.22 -47.84
N LEU A 84 -3.42 7.89 -46.73
CA LEU A 84 -3.39 9.35 -46.68
C LEU A 84 -2.07 9.86 -47.27
N PRO A 85 -2.09 10.97 -48.02
CA PRO A 85 -0.86 11.64 -48.41
C PRO A 85 0.03 11.91 -47.20
N SER A 86 1.34 11.66 -47.29
CA SER A 86 2.29 11.76 -46.16
C SER A 86 2.23 13.11 -45.43
N PHE A 87 1.96 14.19 -46.15
CA PHE A 87 1.82 15.54 -45.56
C PHE A 87 0.59 15.70 -44.63
N ILE A 88 -0.37 14.78 -44.69
CA ILE A 88 -1.54 14.65 -43.82
C ILE A 88 -1.29 13.57 -42.76
N GLY A 89 -0.86 12.37 -43.18
CA GLY A 89 -0.64 11.22 -42.31
C GLY A 89 0.30 11.52 -41.13
N ASP A 90 1.44 12.17 -41.40
CA ASP A 90 2.44 12.54 -40.39
C ASP A 90 1.96 13.60 -39.38
N ARG A 91 0.82 14.25 -39.65
CA ARG A 91 0.27 15.34 -38.82
C ARG A 91 -0.93 14.92 -37.97
N ILE A 92 -1.39 13.67 -38.09
CA ILE A 92 -2.41 13.10 -37.23
C ILE A 92 -1.71 12.49 -36.01
N THR A 93 -1.56 13.28 -34.96
CA THR A 93 -0.69 12.92 -33.81
C THR A 93 -1.41 12.19 -32.68
N HIS A 94 -2.75 12.22 -32.61
CA HIS A 94 -3.55 11.53 -31.59
C HIS A 94 -4.81 10.94 -32.22
N ILE A 95 -4.85 9.61 -32.35
CA ILE A 95 -6.07 8.86 -32.67
C ILE A 95 -6.39 8.02 -31.44
N GLU A 96 -7.30 8.53 -30.62
CA GLU A 96 -7.72 7.87 -29.39
C GLU A 96 -8.99 7.04 -29.59
N ASN A 97 -9.27 6.16 -28.63
CA ASN A 97 -10.59 5.56 -28.51
C ASN A 97 -11.55 6.64 -27.98
N PHE A 98 -12.71 6.81 -28.61
CA PHE A 98 -13.75 7.69 -28.10
C PHE A 98 -14.97 6.88 -27.66
N ASN A 99 -15.70 7.39 -26.66
CA ASN A 99 -16.98 6.81 -26.28
C ASN A 99 -18.01 7.05 -27.40
N PHE A 100 -18.53 5.99 -27.98
CA PHE A 100 -19.50 6.07 -29.07
C PHE A 100 -20.91 6.34 -28.54
N ILE A 101 -21.33 5.58 -27.52
CA ILE A 101 -22.61 5.77 -26.82
C ILE A 101 -22.35 5.55 -25.31
N PRO A 102 -22.58 6.58 -24.47
CA PRO A 102 -22.49 6.44 -23.02
C PRO A 102 -23.46 5.39 -22.46
N VAL A 103 -23.11 4.84 -21.29
CA VAL A 103 -23.99 3.91 -20.57
C VAL A 103 -25.35 4.53 -20.27
N THR A 104 -25.38 5.80 -19.86
CA THR A 104 -26.63 6.52 -19.54
C THR A 104 -27.57 6.61 -20.73
N SER A 105 -27.04 6.85 -21.94
CA SER A 105 -27.84 6.87 -23.17
C SER A 105 -28.27 5.47 -23.58
N SER A 106 -27.41 4.46 -23.40
CA SER A 106 -27.73 3.07 -23.76
C SER A 106 -28.82 2.46 -22.88
N LEU A 107 -28.88 2.90 -21.62
CA LEU A 107 -29.86 2.45 -20.62
C LEU A 107 -31.08 3.37 -20.50
N ASP A 108 -31.15 4.44 -21.31
CA ASP A 108 -32.22 5.45 -21.25
C ASP A 108 -32.50 5.94 -19.81
N ILE A 109 -31.42 6.34 -19.12
CA ILE A 109 -31.50 6.77 -17.72
C ILE A 109 -32.33 8.05 -17.61
N GLY A 110 -33.42 7.97 -16.86
CA GLY A 110 -34.38 9.08 -16.69
C GLY A 110 -35.35 9.25 -17.86
N GLU A 111 -35.44 8.27 -18.78
CA GLU A 111 -36.44 8.18 -19.85
C GLU A 111 -36.54 9.44 -20.71
N GLY A 112 -35.40 10.09 -20.98
CA GLY A 112 -35.32 11.36 -21.72
C GLY A 112 -35.98 12.58 -21.04
N ASN A 113 -36.54 12.43 -19.84
CA ASN A 113 -37.26 13.47 -19.12
C ASN A 113 -36.40 14.20 -18.07
N LEU A 114 -35.18 13.71 -17.85
CA LEU A 114 -34.25 14.23 -16.85
C LEU A 114 -32.99 14.78 -17.53
N ASN A 115 -32.58 15.99 -17.12
CA ASN A 115 -31.25 16.50 -17.43
C ASN A 115 -30.23 15.77 -16.55
N LEU A 116 -29.42 14.91 -17.16
CA LEU A 116 -28.34 14.18 -16.48
C LEU A 116 -27.13 15.07 -16.27
N ASP A 117 -26.45 14.88 -15.14
CA ASP A 117 -25.21 15.58 -14.80
C ASP A 117 -23.98 14.65 -14.89
N GLU A 118 -22.79 15.21 -14.64
CA GLU A 118 -21.54 14.44 -14.68
C GLU A 118 -21.53 13.23 -13.73
N GLN A 119 -22.20 13.31 -12.57
CA GLN A 119 -22.26 12.19 -11.63
C GLN A 119 -23.08 11.04 -12.21
N ASP A 120 -24.15 11.35 -12.94
CA ASP A 120 -24.98 10.36 -13.62
C ASP A 120 -24.19 9.61 -14.70
N TYR A 121 -23.35 10.31 -15.46
CA TYR A 121 -22.49 9.70 -16.49
C TYR A 121 -21.32 8.89 -15.92
N LEU A 122 -20.81 9.24 -14.75
CA LEU A 122 -19.73 8.51 -14.07
C LEU A 122 -20.22 7.35 -13.19
N ARG A 123 -21.53 7.23 -12.99
CA ARG A 123 -22.13 6.19 -12.16
C ARG A 123 -21.99 4.80 -12.81
N ALA A 124 -21.71 3.80 -11.97
CA ALA A 124 -21.81 2.40 -12.38
C ALA A 124 -23.26 1.91 -12.32
N TYR A 125 -23.75 1.38 -13.44
CA TYR A 125 -25.09 0.79 -13.55
C TYR A 125 -25.01 -0.73 -13.59
N SER A 126 -25.93 -1.40 -12.90
CA SER A 126 -26.04 -2.87 -12.86
C SER A 126 -27.51 -3.28 -12.79
N GLY A 127 -27.87 -4.35 -13.51
CA GLY A 127 -29.21 -4.93 -13.48
C GLY A 127 -29.63 -5.48 -12.11
N VAL A 128 -28.69 -5.69 -11.16
CA VAL A 128 -29.03 -6.11 -9.78
C VAL A 128 -29.72 -4.98 -9.00
N THR A 129 -29.27 -3.75 -9.23
CA THR A 129 -29.72 -2.56 -8.50
C THR A 129 -29.97 -1.45 -9.53
N PRO A 130 -31.01 -1.60 -10.37
CA PRO A 130 -31.38 -0.55 -11.31
C PRO A 130 -31.69 0.74 -10.52
N PRO A 131 -31.36 1.91 -11.07
CA PRO A 131 -31.68 3.15 -10.38
C PRO A 131 -33.19 3.32 -10.24
N SER A 132 -33.64 3.92 -9.15
CA SER A 132 -35.04 4.24 -8.91
C SER A 132 -35.41 5.61 -9.50
N SER A 133 -36.71 5.89 -9.55
CA SER A 133 -37.22 7.19 -9.96
C SER A 133 -36.57 8.35 -9.19
N PRO A 134 -36.18 9.47 -9.86
CA PRO A 134 -36.46 9.84 -11.27
C PRO A 134 -35.39 9.40 -12.29
N ARG A 135 -34.41 8.58 -11.91
CA ARG A 135 -33.31 8.13 -12.78
C ARG A 135 -33.50 6.70 -13.26
N GLN A 136 -34.74 6.22 -13.26
CA GLN A 136 -35.03 4.84 -13.63
C GLN A 136 -34.61 4.55 -15.08
N THR A 137 -34.44 3.27 -15.36
CA THR A 137 -34.28 2.75 -16.71
C THR A 137 -35.56 1.98 -17.08
N PRO A 138 -36.01 2.02 -18.35
CA PRO A 138 -37.16 1.25 -18.80
C PRO A 138 -36.85 -0.25 -18.96
N PHE A 139 -35.58 -0.67 -18.83
CA PHE A 139 -35.18 -2.07 -18.99
C PHE A 139 -35.40 -2.84 -17.69
N ASP A 140 -36.19 -3.92 -17.76
CA ASP A 140 -36.39 -4.85 -16.63
C ASP A 140 -35.09 -5.55 -16.21
N ASN A 141 -34.20 -5.84 -17.17
CA ASN A 141 -32.89 -6.43 -16.95
C ASN A 141 -31.89 -5.95 -18.01
N PHE A 142 -30.63 -5.79 -17.62
CA PHE A 142 -29.57 -5.35 -18.53
C PHE A 142 -28.19 -5.79 -18.04
N ILE A 143 -27.26 -5.96 -18.99
CA ILE A 143 -25.86 -6.22 -18.72
C ILE A 143 -25.00 -5.04 -19.17
N THR A 144 -24.13 -4.57 -18.29
CA THR A 144 -23.02 -3.68 -18.67
C THR A 144 -21.80 -4.51 -19.01
N ALA A 145 -21.19 -4.23 -20.16
CA ALA A 145 -20.12 -5.04 -20.73
C ALA A 145 -18.76 -4.36 -20.52
N PHE A 146 -17.80 -5.12 -20.00
CA PHE A 146 -16.43 -4.67 -19.77
C PHE A 146 -15.44 -5.75 -20.19
N ASN A 147 -14.24 -5.36 -20.58
CA ASN A 147 -13.20 -6.29 -21.01
C ASN A 147 -12.45 -6.83 -19.80
N THR A 148 -12.61 -8.12 -19.51
CA THR A 148 -11.94 -8.81 -18.39
C THR A 148 -10.51 -9.23 -18.71
N ASN A 149 -10.10 -9.21 -19.98
CA ASN A 149 -8.84 -9.81 -20.44
C ASN A 149 -7.62 -8.88 -20.29
N LEU A 150 -7.81 -7.60 -19.96
CA LEU A 150 -6.73 -6.60 -20.02
C LEU A 150 -6.19 -6.11 -18.68
N ASN A 151 -6.54 -6.70 -17.52
CA ASN A 151 -6.22 -6.14 -16.18
C ASN A 151 -6.63 -4.66 -15.99
N LEU A 152 -7.43 -4.15 -16.92
CA LEU A 152 -7.97 -2.82 -16.97
C LEU A 152 -9.48 -3.06 -17.09
N ASN A 153 -10.25 -2.61 -16.11
CA ASN A 153 -11.70 -2.56 -16.19
C ASN A 153 -12.10 -1.56 -17.29
N ALA A 154 -11.85 -1.93 -18.55
CA ALA A 154 -12.05 -1.11 -19.72
C ALA A 154 -13.40 -1.44 -20.34
N ASN A 155 -14.04 -0.45 -20.92
CA ASN A 155 -15.26 -0.68 -21.69
C ASN A 155 -14.96 -1.60 -22.87
N GLN A 156 -15.97 -2.29 -23.39
CA GLN A 156 -15.84 -3.07 -24.62
C GLN A 156 -16.00 -2.19 -25.86
N GLN A 157 -15.52 -2.69 -27.00
CA GLN A 157 -15.74 -2.02 -28.28
C GLN A 157 -17.24 -2.09 -28.65
N HIS A 158 -17.79 -0.98 -29.14
CA HIS A 158 -19.11 -0.96 -29.75
C HIS A 158 -18.99 -1.37 -31.23
N ILE A 159 -19.81 -2.23 -31.86
CA ILE A 159 -20.99 -3.04 -31.53
C ILE A 159 -20.61 -4.53 -31.35
N SER A 160 -19.51 -4.83 -30.67
CA SER A 160 -19.06 -6.23 -30.57
C SER A 160 -19.80 -6.99 -29.47
N PHE A 161 -20.14 -8.25 -29.77
CA PHE A 161 -20.51 -9.22 -28.75
C PHE A 161 -19.26 -9.99 -28.32
N GLU A 162 -18.95 -9.90 -27.04
CA GLU A 162 -18.02 -10.80 -26.37
C GLU A 162 -18.77 -12.05 -25.90
N VAL A 163 -18.03 -13.10 -25.53
CA VAL A 163 -18.65 -14.37 -25.10
C VAL A 163 -19.60 -14.16 -23.90
N ARG A 164 -19.25 -13.25 -22.98
CA ARG A 164 -20.05 -12.95 -21.78
C ARG A 164 -21.43 -12.38 -22.10
N ASN A 165 -21.49 -11.28 -22.85
CA ASN A 165 -22.77 -10.64 -23.18
C ASN A 165 -23.54 -11.47 -24.22
N ALA A 166 -22.88 -12.22 -25.09
CA ALA A 166 -23.54 -13.18 -25.97
C ALA A 166 -24.23 -14.32 -25.18
N ASN A 167 -23.54 -14.92 -24.21
CA ASN A 167 -24.12 -15.98 -23.37
C ASN A 167 -25.23 -15.43 -22.47
N TRP A 168 -25.03 -14.27 -21.85
CA TRP A 168 -26.06 -13.61 -21.05
C TRP A 168 -27.33 -13.35 -21.88
N LEU A 169 -27.18 -12.81 -23.09
CA LEU A 169 -28.31 -12.57 -24.00
C LEU A 169 -28.98 -13.89 -24.42
N ALA A 170 -28.18 -14.93 -24.71
CA ALA A 170 -28.71 -16.24 -25.08
C ALA A 170 -29.48 -16.92 -23.94
N ASP A 171 -29.06 -16.72 -22.68
CA ASP A 171 -29.78 -17.21 -21.51
C ASP A 171 -31.08 -16.43 -21.30
N GLU A 172 -31.03 -15.09 -21.39
CA GLU A 172 -32.22 -14.22 -21.28
C GLU A 172 -33.29 -14.64 -22.31
N LEU A 173 -32.89 -14.88 -23.56
CA LEU A 173 -33.78 -15.36 -24.64
C LEU A 173 -34.35 -16.76 -24.39
N LYS A 174 -33.73 -17.56 -23.51
CA LYS A 174 -34.22 -18.89 -23.09
C LYS A 174 -35.11 -18.83 -21.85
N ASN A 175 -35.47 -17.64 -21.35
CA ASN A 175 -36.16 -17.44 -20.06
C ASN A 175 -35.36 -17.95 -18.85
N ASN A 176 -34.05 -18.08 -18.99
CA ASN A 176 -33.15 -18.14 -17.85
C ASN A 176 -32.72 -16.70 -17.64
N PHE A 177 -33.12 -16.03 -16.55
CA PHE A 177 -32.90 -14.59 -16.38
C PHE A 177 -31.62 -14.32 -15.55
N PRO A 178 -30.40 -14.40 -16.12
CA PRO A 178 -29.18 -14.19 -15.37
C PRO A 178 -29.09 -12.75 -14.89
N ILE A 179 -28.85 -12.60 -13.59
CA ILE A 179 -28.61 -11.29 -13.00
C ILE A 179 -27.18 -10.85 -13.33
N ALA A 180 -27.04 -9.78 -14.13
CA ALA A 180 -25.74 -9.21 -14.48
C ALA A 180 -25.24 -8.26 -13.38
N GLY A 181 -24.50 -8.82 -12.42
CA GLY A 181 -24.01 -8.09 -11.24
C GLY A 181 -22.57 -8.38 -10.87
N CYS A 182 -21.66 -7.43 -11.13
CA CYS A 182 -20.26 -7.50 -10.69
C CYS A 182 -19.92 -6.48 -9.60
N THR A 183 -20.94 -5.89 -8.98
CA THR A 183 -20.81 -4.83 -7.96
C THR A 183 -19.97 -5.26 -6.75
N TYR A 184 -19.93 -6.56 -6.43
CA TYR A 184 -19.09 -7.11 -5.36
C TYR A 184 -17.57 -7.04 -5.65
N LEU A 185 -17.17 -6.85 -6.91
CA LEU A 185 -15.77 -6.66 -7.33
C LEU A 185 -15.37 -5.19 -7.41
N CYS A 186 -16.31 -4.28 -7.64
CA CYS A 186 -16.03 -2.86 -7.84
C CYS A 186 -15.61 -2.15 -6.55
N ASN A 187 -16.15 -2.61 -5.42
CA ASN A 187 -15.60 -2.32 -4.10
C ASN A 187 -14.90 -3.60 -3.64
N VAL A 188 -13.67 -3.54 -3.15
CA VAL A 188 -12.99 -4.71 -2.56
C VAL A 188 -13.78 -5.09 -1.31
N SER A 189 -14.85 -5.86 -1.52
CA SER A 189 -15.80 -6.19 -0.48
C SER A 189 -15.03 -6.98 0.56
N GLU A 190 -15.02 -6.55 1.81
CA GLU A 190 -14.44 -7.40 2.85
C GLU A 190 -15.44 -8.52 3.19
N ILE A 191 -14.94 -9.66 3.68
CA ILE A 191 -15.81 -10.67 4.27
C ILE A 191 -16.52 -10.02 5.46
N VAL A 192 -17.85 -9.95 5.41
CA VAL A 192 -18.68 -9.37 6.46
C VAL A 192 -18.82 -10.36 7.61
N GLY A 193 -18.66 -9.87 8.83
CA GLY A 193 -18.74 -10.68 10.05
C GLY A 193 -17.87 -10.11 11.17
N PRO A 194 -18.05 -10.58 12.41
CA PRO A 194 -17.31 -10.08 13.57
C PRO A 194 -15.81 -10.39 13.45
N SER A 195 -14.96 -9.54 14.02
CA SER A 195 -13.51 -9.77 14.08
C SER A 195 -13.09 -10.71 15.22
N VAL A 196 -14.01 -11.01 16.14
CA VAL A 196 -13.77 -11.82 17.33
C VAL A 196 -14.92 -12.79 17.57
N ILE A 197 -14.62 -14.07 17.82
CA ILE A 197 -15.60 -15.07 18.26
C ILE A 197 -15.27 -15.46 19.69
N CYS A 198 -16.05 -14.93 20.63
CA CYS A 198 -15.87 -15.26 22.04
C CYS A 198 -16.39 -16.64 22.35
N ASN A 199 -17.65 -16.94 22.04
CA ASN A 199 -18.26 -18.26 22.23
C ASN A 199 -19.17 -18.62 21.05
N GLY A 200 -19.33 -19.92 20.81
CA GLY A 200 -20.27 -20.48 19.83
C GLY A 200 -19.86 -20.27 18.37
N THR A 201 -20.89 -20.14 17.54
CA THR A 201 -20.80 -20.03 16.08
C THR A 201 -21.14 -18.61 15.63
N LYS A 202 -20.40 -18.07 14.67
CA LYS A 202 -20.71 -16.79 14.01
C LYS A 202 -20.78 -16.96 12.50
N ILE A 203 -21.70 -16.24 11.88
CA ILE A 203 -21.89 -16.27 10.43
C ILE A 203 -21.05 -15.17 9.79
N TYR A 204 -20.40 -15.54 8.70
CA TYR A 204 -19.68 -14.64 7.81
C TYR A 204 -20.29 -14.72 6.43
N SER A 205 -20.25 -13.63 5.68
CA SER A 205 -20.85 -13.56 4.35
C SER A 205 -19.98 -12.77 3.40
N PHE A 206 -20.07 -13.10 2.13
CA PHE A 206 -19.45 -12.35 1.05
C PHE A 206 -20.41 -12.28 -0.15
N PRO A 207 -20.59 -11.13 -0.80
CA PRO A 207 -21.63 -10.94 -1.81
C PRO A 207 -21.27 -11.53 -3.20
N ALA A 208 -20.87 -12.82 -3.24
CA ALA A 208 -20.67 -13.56 -4.48
C ALA A 208 -21.30 -14.96 -4.42
N SER A 209 -21.54 -15.57 -5.57
CA SER A 209 -21.97 -16.96 -5.71
C SER A 209 -20.76 -17.91 -5.81
N ASN A 210 -21.00 -19.21 -5.58
CA ASN A 210 -20.01 -20.29 -5.78
C ASN A 210 -18.68 -20.13 -5.00
N ILE A 211 -18.76 -19.57 -3.79
CA ILE A 211 -17.58 -19.33 -2.94
C ILE A 211 -17.09 -20.64 -2.33
N THR A 212 -15.79 -20.91 -2.47
CA THR A 212 -15.12 -21.95 -1.70
C THR A 212 -14.52 -21.35 -0.44
N TRP A 213 -15.01 -21.79 0.72
CA TRP A 213 -14.55 -21.31 2.02
C TRP A 213 -13.50 -22.25 2.60
N SER A 214 -12.44 -21.68 3.19
CA SER A 214 -11.44 -22.44 3.95
C SER A 214 -10.93 -21.66 5.16
N ILE A 215 -10.33 -22.36 6.12
CA ILE A 215 -9.81 -21.78 7.36
C ILE A 215 -8.38 -22.24 7.62
N SER A 216 -7.52 -21.32 8.06
CA SER A 216 -6.08 -21.59 8.20
C SER A 216 -5.72 -22.65 9.25
N ASN A 217 -6.60 -22.92 10.23
CA ASN A 217 -6.34 -23.92 11.27
C ASN A 217 -7.64 -24.57 11.78
N SER A 218 -7.91 -25.80 11.32
CA SER A 218 -9.11 -26.57 11.66
C SER A 218 -9.13 -27.12 13.09
N SER A 219 -7.97 -27.12 13.78
CA SER A 219 -7.88 -27.46 15.21
C SER A 219 -8.39 -26.33 16.11
N GLN A 220 -8.38 -25.08 15.63
CA GLN A 220 -8.80 -23.90 16.39
C GLN A 220 -10.24 -23.49 16.10
N ALA A 221 -10.71 -23.67 14.86
CA ALA A 221 -12.09 -23.44 14.48
C ALA A 221 -12.53 -24.39 13.35
N SER A 222 -13.82 -24.68 13.28
CA SER A 222 -14.44 -25.38 12.15
C SER A 222 -15.32 -24.44 11.34
N ILE A 223 -15.53 -24.77 10.07
CA ILE A 223 -16.42 -24.04 9.18
C ILE A 223 -17.50 -24.96 8.63
N VAL A 224 -18.70 -24.40 8.43
CA VAL A 224 -19.81 -25.03 7.70
C VAL A 224 -20.25 -24.06 6.61
N PRO A 225 -19.78 -24.24 5.36
CA PRO A 225 -20.17 -23.40 4.23
C PRO A 225 -21.65 -23.56 3.88
N ASN A 226 -22.30 -22.48 3.48
CA ASN A 226 -23.65 -22.46 2.92
C ASN A 226 -23.75 -21.36 1.85
N GLY A 227 -23.31 -21.70 0.63
CA GLY A 227 -23.27 -20.77 -0.51
C GLY A 227 -22.40 -19.53 -0.24
N ASN A 228 -23.03 -18.36 -0.26
CA ASN A 228 -22.38 -17.07 -0.04
C ASN A 228 -22.10 -16.75 1.44
N THR A 229 -22.51 -17.65 2.36
CA THR A 229 -22.25 -17.54 3.78
C THR A 229 -21.44 -18.72 4.30
N VAL A 230 -20.80 -18.53 5.45
CA VAL A 230 -20.10 -19.60 6.18
C VAL A 230 -20.29 -19.42 7.68
N ALA A 231 -20.67 -20.49 8.35
CA ALA A 231 -20.70 -20.54 9.79
C ALA A 231 -19.31 -20.94 10.32
N VAL A 232 -18.70 -20.11 11.16
CA VAL A 232 -17.40 -20.39 11.82
C VAL A 232 -17.64 -20.66 13.30
N THR A 233 -17.27 -21.85 13.76
CA THR A 233 -17.41 -22.28 15.15
C THR A 233 -16.04 -22.34 15.81
N ARG A 234 -15.89 -21.64 16.94
CA ARG A 234 -14.68 -21.69 17.77
C ARG A 234 -14.56 -23.08 18.44
N LYS A 235 -13.37 -23.68 18.38
CA LYS A 235 -13.00 -24.87 19.17
C LYS A 235 -12.06 -24.51 20.32
N THR A 236 -11.00 -23.75 20.03
CA THR A 236 -10.00 -23.35 21.03
C THR A 236 -9.60 -21.88 20.87
N ASN A 237 -8.75 -21.36 21.77
CA ASN A 237 -8.23 -19.99 21.68
C ASN A 237 -7.17 -19.85 20.58
N GLY A 238 -7.14 -18.69 19.93
CA GLY A 238 -6.10 -18.38 18.95
C GLY A 238 -6.52 -17.36 17.90
N THR A 239 -5.82 -17.38 16.78
CA THR A 239 -6.08 -16.51 15.62
C THR A 239 -6.13 -17.36 14.37
N VAL A 240 -7.19 -17.22 13.59
CA VAL A 240 -7.39 -17.96 12.34
C VAL A 240 -7.64 -16.99 11.20
N LYS A 241 -7.25 -17.36 9.97
CA LYS A 241 -7.62 -16.65 8.75
C LYS A 241 -8.73 -17.42 8.05
N LEU A 242 -9.87 -16.77 7.85
CA LEU A 242 -10.94 -17.22 6.97
C LEU A 242 -10.62 -16.78 5.56
N ARG A 243 -10.65 -17.73 4.62
CA ARG A 243 -10.35 -17.55 3.20
C ARG A 243 -11.61 -17.82 2.40
N ALA A 244 -11.94 -16.90 1.50
CA ALA A 244 -12.98 -17.03 0.49
C ALA A 244 -12.32 -17.04 -0.88
N ASP A 245 -12.41 -18.16 -1.58
CA ASP A 245 -11.96 -18.30 -2.97
C ASP A 245 -13.19 -18.19 -3.87
N ILE A 246 -13.24 -17.13 -4.67
CA ILE A 246 -14.27 -16.92 -5.67
C ILE A 246 -13.68 -17.40 -7.00
N PRO A 247 -14.27 -18.43 -7.63
CA PRO A 247 -13.78 -18.95 -8.88
C PRO A 247 -13.87 -17.89 -9.97
N LYS A 248 -13.18 -18.14 -11.09
CA LYS A 248 -13.37 -17.34 -12.29
C LYS A 248 -14.87 -17.28 -12.60
N SER A 249 -15.37 -16.07 -12.77
CA SER A 249 -16.78 -15.81 -13.04
C SER A 249 -16.87 -14.92 -14.27
N ASP A 250 -18.09 -14.70 -14.74
CA ASP A 250 -18.37 -13.69 -15.77
C ASP A 250 -17.94 -12.28 -15.34
N CYS A 251 -17.64 -12.07 -14.06
CA CYS A 251 -17.21 -10.79 -13.54
C CYS A 251 -15.69 -10.58 -13.54
N GLY A 252 -14.87 -11.59 -13.87
CA GLY A 252 -13.42 -11.44 -13.93
C GLY A 252 -12.63 -12.68 -13.51
N PRO A 253 -11.31 -12.54 -13.32
CA PRO A 253 -10.46 -13.64 -12.89
C PRO A 253 -10.88 -14.18 -11.52
N ALA A 254 -10.40 -15.38 -11.18
CA ALA A 254 -10.57 -15.90 -9.83
C ALA A 254 -9.92 -14.96 -8.80
N ILE A 255 -10.60 -14.72 -7.69
CA ILE A 255 -10.10 -13.85 -6.61
C ILE A 255 -10.08 -14.59 -5.28
N THR A 256 -9.14 -14.23 -4.43
CA THR A 256 -9.04 -14.77 -3.07
C THR A 256 -9.05 -13.63 -2.07
N ILE A 257 -9.94 -13.70 -1.08
CA ILE A 257 -10.09 -12.70 -0.01
C ILE A 257 -9.88 -13.36 1.34
N PHE A 258 -9.29 -12.62 2.28
CA PHE A 258 -9.00 -13.10 3.63
C PHE A 258 -9.61 -12.21 4.71
N LYS A 259 -10.05 -12.82 5.82
CA LYS A 259 -10.39 -12.13 7.07
C LYS A 259 -9.69 -12.80 8.24
N THR A 260 -9.00 -12.02 9.06
CA THR A 260 -8.41 -12.53 10.30
C THR A 260 -9.43 -12.47 11.43
N ILE A 261 -9.61 -13.59 12.13
CA ILE A 261 -10.58 -13.76 13.21
C ILE A 261 -9.83 -14.16 14.47
N ALA A 262 -10.06 -13.43 15.57
CA ALA A 262 -9.59 -13.81 16.90
C ALA A 262 -10.61 -14.75 17.57
N LEU A 263 -10.13 -15.86 18.15
CA LEU A 263 -10.94 -16.87 18.81
C LEU A 263 -10.69 -16.81 20.32
N GLY A 264 -11.73 -16.44 21.06
CA GLY A 264 -11.70 -16.27 22.50
C GLY A 264 -10.73 -15.19 22.97
N SER A 265 -10.34 -15.27 24.24
CA SER A 265 -9.33 -14.39 24.83
C SER A 265 -7.94 -14.98 24.61
N SER A 266 -7.17 -14.42 23.69
CA SER A 266 -5.76 -14.77 23.51
C SER A 266 -4.89 -13.71 24.18
N VAL A 267 -4.61 -13.87 25.47
CA VAL A 267 -3.61 -13.05 26.16
C VAL A 267 -2.30 -13.82 26.16
N LYS A 268 -1.25 -13.22 25.60
CA LYS A 268 0.11 -13.73 25.63
C LYS A 268 0.95 -12.84 26.52
N MET A 269 1.69 -13.46 27.43
CA MET A 269 2.62 -12.79 28.31
C MET A 269 4.03 -13.29 28.02
N ARG A 270 4.98 -12.36 27.90
CA ARG A 270 6.37 -12.67 27.61
C ARG A 270 7.28 -11.78 28.44
N LEU A 271 8.18 -12.39 29.21
CA LEU A 271 9.29 -11.67 29.84
C LEU A 271 10.20 -11.14 28.75
N LEU A 272 10.46 -9.83 28.76
CA LEU A 272 11.44 -9.22 27.89
C LEU A 272 12.79 -9.25 28.62
N PRO A 273 13.88 -9.66 27.94
CA PRO A 273 15.21 -9.42 28.46
C PRO A 273 15.39 -7.89 28.57
N ASP A 274 15.69 -7.42 29.77
CA ASP A 274 16.08 -6.04 30.00
C ASP A 274 17.61 -5.96 30.09
N VAL A 275 18.17 -4.83 29.68
CA VAL A 275 19.62 -4.61 29.73
C VAL A 275 20.07 -4.07 31.08
N ARG A 276 19.13 -3.61 31.91
CA ARG A 276 19.41 -3.10 33.24
C ARG A 276 19.32 -4.22 34.27
N SER A 277 20.39 -4.41 35.02
CA SER A 277 20.50 -5.49 36.01
C SER A 277 19.42 -5.44 37.11
N THR A 278 18.76 -4.32 37.34
CA THR A 278 17.76 -4.16 38.41
C THR A 278 16.32 -4.09 37.91
N GLU A 279 16.09 -4.16 36.59
CA GLU A 279 14.77 -4.04 35.97
C GLU A 279 14.32 -5.35 35.32
N ALA A 280 13.01 -5.57 35.30
CA ALA A 280 12.38 -6.65 34.56
C ALA A 280 11.09 -6.17 33.91
N LYS A 281 10.82 -6.60 32.68
CA LYS A 281 9.59 -6.23 31.96
C LYS A 281 8.80 -7.48 31.56
N LEU A 282 7.52 -7.51 31.92
CA LEU A 282 6.57 -8.50 31.40
C LEU A 282 5.68 -7.83 30.37
N HIS A 283 5.85 -8.22 29.10
CA HIS A 283 5.04 -7.71 28.00
C HIS A 283 3.76 -8.52 27.85
N ILE A 284 2.63 -7.82 27.84
CA ILE A 284 1.28 -8.37 27.78
C ILE A 284 0.68 -7.94 26.45
N THR A 285 0.39 -8.91 25.59
CA THR A 285 -0.27 -8.70 24.29
C THR A 285 -1.55 -9.51 24.23
N GLY A 286 -2.57 -9.00 23.56
CA GLY A 286 -3.79 -9.75 23.36
C GLY A 286 -4.78 -9.01 22.47
N HIS A 287 -5.69 -9.76 21.87
CA HIS A 287 -6.75 -9.20 21.04
C HIS A 287 -7.92 -8.71 21.90
N GLY A 288 -8.44 -7.53 21.56
CA GLY A 288 -9.64 -6.98 22.17
C GLY A 288 -9.50 -6.66 23.66
N ILE A 289 -8.31 -6.26 24.14
CA ILE A 289 -8.13 -5.78 25.51
C ILE A 289 -8.94 -4.49 25.68
N THR A 290 -9.95 -4.51 26.55
CA THR A 290 -10.91 -3.39 26.71
C THR A 290 -10.54 -2.46 27.86
N THR A 291 -9.72 -2.92 28.81
CA THR A 291 -9.27 -2.12 29.95
C THR A 291 -7.79 -2.33 30.20
N THR A 292 -7.14 -1.37 30.86
CA THR A 292 -5.78 -1.55 31.36
C THR A 292 -5.70 -2.80 32.24
N PRO A 293 -4.77 -3.74 31.95
CA PRO A 293 -4.53 -4.89 32.80
C PRO A 293 -4.23 -4.49 34.24
N THR A 294 -4.75 -5.23 35.20
CA THR A 294 -4.41 -5.08 36.62
C THR A 294 -3.46 -6.18 37.05
N TYR A 295 -2.71 -5.93 38.13
CA TYR A 295 -1.83 -6.92 38.72
C TYR A 295 -2.01 -6.99 40.23
N THR A 296 -1.82 -8.17 40.79
CA THR A 296 -1.74 -8.41 42.24
C THR A 296 -0.46 -9.17 42.54
N VAL A 297 0.31 -8.71 43.51
CA VAL A 297 1.50 -9.44 43.98
C VAL A 297 1.03 -10.60 44.86
N LEU A 298 1.37 -11.82 44.48
CA LEU A 298 1.03 -13.03 45.22
C LEU A 298 2.09 -13.36 46.26
N SER A 299 3.36 -13.28 45.88
CA SER A 299 4.51 -13.56 46.74
C SER A 299 5.79 -12.99 46.11
N GLY A 300 6.92 -13.05 46.83
CA GLY A 300 8.23 -12.72 46.29
C GLY A 300 9.22 -12.18 47.31
N SER A 301 10.49 -12.13 46.94
CA SER A 301 11.60 -11.62 47.76
C SER A 301 12.10 -10.25 47.28
N GLY A 302 12.88 -9.56 48.12
CA GLY A 302 13.49 -8.26 47.80
C GLY A 302 12.53 -7.08 47.67
N TYR A 303 13.08 -5.86 47.64
CA TYR A 303 12.32 -4.63 47.41
C TYR A 303 12.28 -4.30 45.92
N ALA A 304 11.08 -4.30 45.34
CA ALA A 304 10.86 -3.88 43.96
C ALA A 304 9.51 -3.17 43.81
N THR A 305 9.51 -2.04 43.09
CA THR A 305 8.29 -1.33 42.70
C THR A 305 7.80 -1.86 41.36
N LEU A 306 6.51 -2.17 41.28
CA LEU A 306 5.85 -2.59 40.05
C LEU A 306 4.98 -1.45 39.49
N SER A 307 4.92 -1.31 38.18
CA SER A 307 4.07 -0.33 37.49
C SER A 307 3.59 -0.88 36.15
N MET A 308 2.28 -0.81 35.90
CA MET A 308 1.70 -1.12 34.60
C MET A 308 1.81 0.09 33.67
N ARG A 309 2.33 -0.10 32.46
CA ARG A 309 2.41 0.92 31.41
C ARG A 309 1.67 0.49 30.16
N ASN A 310 0.96 1.43 29.55
CA ASN A 310 0.34 1.25 28.24
C ASN A 310 1.37 1.56 27.14
N ASN A 311 1.47 0.70 26.13
CA ASN A 311 2.25 0.95 24.93
C ASN A 311 1.29 1.39 23.81
N TYR A 312 1.75 2.25 22.89
CA TYR A 312 0.92 2.87 21.83
C TYR A 312 0.15 1.90 20.91
N ASN A 313 0.42 0.59 20.96
CA ASN A 313 -0.16 -0.42 20.06
C ASN A 313 -1.17 -1.36 20.75
N GLY A 314 -1.81 -0.92 21.84
CA GLY A 314 -2.76 -1.75 22.58
C GLY A 314 -2.12 -2.94 23.31
N SER A 315 -0.80 -2.90 23.51
CA SER A 315 -0.07 -3.81 24.38
C SER A 315 0.30 -3.11 25.69
N TYR A 316 0.53 -3.90 26.73
CA TYR A 316 0.87 -3.39 28.05
C TYR A 316 2.19 -3.99 28.52
N THR A 317 2.87 -3.28 29.39
CA THR A 317 4.11 -3.76 30.02
C THR A 317 3.99 -3.58 31.51
N LEU A 318 4.10 -4.67 32.27
CA LEU A 318 4.33 -4.59 33.70
C LEU A 318 5.83 -4.43 33.93
N TRP A 319 6.20 -3.30 34.52
CA TRP A 319 7.57 -2.91 34.76
C TRP A 319 7.90 -3.09 36.23
N GLY A 320 8.93 -3.89 36.54
CA GLY A 320 9.45 -4.06 37.88
C GLY A 320 10.84 -3.49 38.01
N ARG A 321 11.08 -2.71 39.06
CA ARG A 321 12.37 -2.08 39.36
C ARG A 321 12.73 -2.27 40.82
N GLY A 322 13.87 -2.91 41.08
CA GLY A 322 14.43 -3.08 42.41
C GLY A 322 15.59 -2.12 42.69
N SER A 323 15.99 -2.03 43.96
CA SER A 323 17.25 -1.37 44.35
C SER A 323 18.48 -2.20 44.00
N THR A 324 18.31 -3.51 43.86
CA THR A 324 19.34 -4.47 43.46
C THR A 324 18.80 -5.39 42.36
N ASN A 325 19.62 -6.32 41.86
CA ASN A 325 19.21 -7.40 40.96
C ASN A 325 18.72 -8.65 41.71
N ASN A 326 18.63 -8.59 43.04
CA ASN A 326 18.23 -9.73 43.88
C ASN A 326 16.81 -9.51 44.41
N TRP A 327 15.85 -9.62 43.52
CA TRP A 327 14.43 -9.61 43.87
C TRP A 327 13.66 -10.50 42.90
N ASP A 328 12.54 -11.03 43.35
CA ASP A 328 11.57 -11.68 42.48
C ASP A 328 10.16 -11.41 42.96
N LYS A 329 9.21 -11.34 42.03
CA LYS A 329 7.78 -11.15 42.33
C LYS A 329 6.97 -12.15 41.53
N TRP A 330 6.13 -12.91 42.21
CA TRP A 330 5.04 -13.65 41.60
C TRP A 330 3.84 -12.73 41.53
N VAL A 331 3.37 -12.49 40.30
CA VAL A 331 2.27 -11.56 40.03
C VAL A 331 1.14 -12.27 39.30
N ARG A 332 -0.09 -12.04 39.74
CA ARG A 332 -1.29 -12.40 39.00
C ARG A 332 -1.68 -11.23 38.12
N ILE A 333 -1.63 -11.40 36.82
CA ILE A 333 -2.09 -10.42 35.84
C ILE A 333 -3.53 -10.74 35.47
N THR A 334 -4.41 -9.76 35.59
CA THR A 334 -5.82 -9.86 35.17
C THR A 334 -6.05 -8.96 33.97
N VAL A 335 -6.48 -9.54 32.85
CA VAL A 335 -6.76 -8.83 31.61
C VAL A 335 -8.23 -8.99 31.26
N LYS A 336 -8.93 -7.87 31.11
CA LYS A 336 -10.30 -7.87 30.57
C LYS A 336 -10.23 -7.68 29.06
N SER A 337 -10.83 -8.61 28.35
CA SER A 337 -11.00 -8.56 26.89
C SER A 337 -12.48 -8.48 26.53
N SER A 338 -12.77 -8.24 25.26
CA SER A 338 -14.13 -8.36 24.70
C SER A 338 -14.73 -9.76 24.88
N CYS A 339 -13.90 -10.78 25.15
CA CYS A 339 -14.32 -12.17 25.39
C CYS A 339 -14.31 -12.60 26.86
N GLY A 340 -14.20 -11.64 27.78
CA GLY A 340 -14.18 -11.89 29.22
C GLY A 340 -12.81 -11.66 29.85
N THR A 341 -12.66 -12.14 31.08
CA THR A 341 -11.49 -11.89 31.91
C THR A 341 -10.54 -13.09 31.88
N SER A 342 -9.26 -12.86 31.63
CA SER A 342 -8.20 -13.87 31.73
C SER A 342 -7.25 -13.51 32.85
N THR A 343 -6.84 -14.50 33.63
CA THR A 343 -5.81 -14.36 34.67
C THR A 343 -4.61 -15.24 34.37
N SER A 344 -3.40 -14.76 34.64
CA SER A 344 -2.19 -15.56 34.52
C SER A 344 -1.18 -15.18 35.59
N ASP A 345 -0.61 -16.19 36.23
CA ASP A 345 0.40 -16.03 37.27
C ASP A 345 1.78 -16.13 36.63
N ASN A 346 2.59 -15.09 36.80
CA ASN A 346 3.90 -14.96 36.17
C ASN A 346 4.95 -14.60 37.22
N ARG A 347 6.13 -15.20 37.10
CA ARG A 347 7.30 -14.80 37.88
C ARG A 347 8.03 -13.70 37.14
N ILE A 348 8.26 -12.58 37.80
CA ILE A 348 9.07 -11.47 37.30
C ILE A 348 10.34 -11.43 38.13
N THR A 349 11.48 -11.57 37.46
CA THR A 349 12.82 -11.49 38.05
C THR A 349 13.70 -10.67 37.10
N PRO A 350 14.56 -9.79 37.61
CA PRO A 350 15.58 -9.15 36.78
C PRO A 350 16.55 -10.21 36.25
N PRO A 351 17.22 -9.94 35.13
CA PRO A 351 18.24 -10.83 34.61
C PRO A 351 19.37 -10.99 35.64
N ALA A 352 19.95 -12.20 35.71
CA ALA A 352 21.16 -12.41 36.50
C ALA A 352 22.22 -11.40 36.06
N ALA A 353 22.98 -10.82 37.00
CA ALA A 353 24.09 -9.95 36.64
C ALA A 353 25.09 -10.76 35.79
N SER A 354 25.08 -10.53 34.48
CA SER A 354 26.06 -11.14 33.58
C SER A 354 27.40 -10.47 33.84
N GLY A 355 28.35 -11.20 34.42
CA GLY A 355 29.73 -10.73 34.66
C GLY A 355 30.59 -10.56 33.39
N GLY A 356 29.98 -10.37 32.22
CA GLY A 356 30.68 -10.11 30.96
C GLY A 356 30.24 -8.79 30.37
N CYS A 357 31.15 -7.81 30.33
CA CYS A 357 30.89 -6.55 29.62
C CYS A 357 30.66 -6.85 28.14
N THR A 358 29.50 -6.47 27.61
CA THR A 358 29.25 -6.54 26.16
C THR A 358 29.72 -5.25 25.52
N TYR A 359 30.45 -5.31 24.41
CA TYR A 359 30.80 -4.11 23.63
C TYR A 359 29.93 -4.02 22.39
N VAL A 360 29.58 -2.80 22.00
CA VAL A 360 28.86 -2.50 20.76
C VAL A 360 29.71 -1.57 19.88
N LEU A 361 29.69 -1.83 18.58
CA LEU A 361 30.30 -0.96 17.59
C LEU A 361 29.29 0.13 17.17
N SER A 362 29.49 1.36 17.63
CA SER A 362 28.57 2.48 17.44
C SER A 362 29.25 3.65 16.71
N SER A 363 28.46 4.49 16.03
CA SER A 363 28.99 5.72 15.43
C SER A 363 29.04 6.78 16.52
N THR A 364 30.20 7.43 16.69
CA THR A 364 30.43 8.44 17.73
C THR A 364 30.36 9.87 17.18
N ALA A 365 30.65 10.02 15.89
CA ALA A 365 30.48 11.23 15.10
C ALA A 365 30.30 10.83 13.62
N GLN A 366 30.05 11.80 12.72
CA GLN A 366 29.99 11.53 11.29
C GLN A 366 31.27 10.81 10.83
N ASN A 367 31.11 9.61 10.27
CA ASN A 367 32.19 8.73 9.79
C ASN A 367 33.13 8.13 10.85
N ILE A 368 32.96 8.42 12.14
CA ILE A 368 33.76 7.81 13.20
C ILE A 368 32.96 6.70 13.88
N TYR A 369 33.56 5.51 13.98
CA TYR A 369 32.99 4.35 14.66
C TYR A 369 33.90 3.92 15.81
N ALA A 370 33.32 3.62 16.97
CA ALA A 370 34.08 3.15 18.12
C ALA A 370 33.41 1.95 18.78
N LEU A 371 34.24 1.06 19.31
CA LEU A 371 33.84 0.07 20.31
C LEU A 371 33.55 0.80 21.60
N ARG A 372 32.31 0.70 22.09
CA ARG A 372 31.91 1.25 23.38
C ARG A 372 31.09 0.22 24.14
N PRO A 373 31.18 0.19 25.48
CA PRO A 373 30.13 -0.46 26.24
C PRO A 373 28.78 0.21 25.92
N PRO A 374 27.65 -0.51 25.94
CA PRO A 374 26.33 0.08 25.90
C PRO A 374 26.24 1.23 26.90
N ILE A 375 25.56 2.31 26.54
CA ILE A 375 25.42 3.53 27.37
C ILE A 375 24.80 3.22 28.76
N ASP A 376 24.18 2.04 28.91
CA ASP A 376 23.56 1.54 30.14
C ASP A 376 24.31 0.33 30.78
N ASP A 377 25.56 0.03 30.38
CA ASP A 377 26.36 -1.06 30.95
C ASP A 377 27.15 -0.58 32.19
N PRO A 378 27.08 -1.30 33.34
CA PRO A 378 27.83 -0.96 34.55
C PRO A 378 29.37 -0.91 34.38
N CYS A 379 29.94 -1.39 33.27
CA CYS A 379 31.37 -1.30 33.00
C CYS A 379 31.86 0.11 32.60
N GLY A 380 30.96 1.08 32.34
CA GLY A 380 31.29 2.39 31.78
C GLY A 380 31.96 3.41 32.70
N SER A 381 32.10 3.15 34.01
CA SER A 381 32.58 4.16 34.97
C SER A 381 34.09 4.13 35.27
N ASN A 382 34.85 3.13 34.80
CA ASN A 382 36.25 2.93 35.23
C ASN A 382 37.33 2.96 34.12
N LEU A 383 37.02 3.33 32.89
CA LEU A 383 38.04 3.61 31.86
C LEU A 383 38.41 5.09 31.91
N GLY A 384 39.38 5.41 32.76
CA GLY A 384 39.80 6.76 33.07
C GLY A 384 40.20 7.59 31.84
N THR A 385 39.68 8.81 31.79
CA THR A 385 40.40 9.97 31.25
C THR A 385 41.73 10.09 31.99
N ALA A 386 42.77 9.41 31.51
CA ALA A 386 44.15 9.76 31.83
C ALA A 386 44.47 11.07 31.10
N THR A 387 44.09 12.20 31.71
CA THR A 387 44.71 13.48 31.45
C THR A 387 46.22 13.33 31.66
N LEU A 388 47.00 13.63 30.62
CA LEU A 388 48.44 13.80 30.67
C LEU A 388 48.77 14.97 31.61
N ALA A 389 48.93 14.69 32.90
CA ALA A 389 49.46 15.63 33.88
C ALA A 389 50.32 14.87 34.88
N GLY A 390 51.63 14.90 34.63
CA GLY A 390 52.76 14.74 35.55
C GLY A 390 52.68 13.68 36.65
N ILE A 391 53.42 12.58 36.48
CA ILE A 391 54.09 11.90 37.61
C ILE A 391 55.48 11.44 37.16
N SER A 392 56.49 12.07 37.74
CA SER A 392 57.89 11.65 37.81
C SER A 392 58.05 10.49 38.79
N ASN A 393 58.92 9.53 38.44
CA ASN A 393 59.55 8.53 39.32
C ASN A 393 58.68 7.88 40.41
N GLY A 394 58.15 6.70 40.10
CA GLY A 394 57.61 5.79 41.10
C GLY A 394 57.02 4.55 40.45
N THR A 395 57.69 3.42 40.63
CA THR A 395 57.29 2.10 40.14
C THR A 395 55.88 1.74 40.58
N ILE A 396 54.93 1.68 39.64
CA ILE A 396 53.64 1.00 39.82
C ILE A 396 53.68 -0.28 38.99
N SER A 397 53.78 -1.41 39.70
CA SER A 397 53.52 -2.73 39.16
C SER A 397 52.01 -2.89 38.98
N ALA A 398 51.53 -2.81 37.75
CA ALA A 398 50.18 -3.19 37.38
C ALA A 398 50.25 -4.26 36.30
N ASN A 399 49.92 -5.49 36.70
CA ASN A 399 49.68 -6.64 35.84
C ASN A 399 48.34 -6.43 35.11
N THR A 400 48.26 -5.43 34.24
CA THR A 400 47.12 -5.23 33.34
C THR A 400 47.45 -5.87 32.01
N THR A 401 46.89 -7.04 31.75
CA THR A 401 46.65 -7.51 30.38
C THR A 401 45.97 -6.36 29.63
N ARG A 402 46.71 -5.67 28.76
CA ARG A 402 46.12 -4.66 27.89
C ARG A 402 45.09 -5.38 27.04
N ASP A 403 43.82 -4.99 27.16
CA ASP A 403 42.78 -5.44 26.25
C ASP A 403 43.28 -5.28 24.82
N THR A 404 43.18 -6.36 24.05
CA THR A 404 43.60 -6.35 22.64
C THR A 404 42.41 -5.95 21.80
N PHE A 405 42.56 -4.86 21.04
CA PHE A 405 41.54 -4.34 20.13
C PHE A 405 42.08 -4.37 18.70
N SER A 406 41.23 -4.76 17.75
CA SER A 406 41.53 -4.61 16.32
C SER A 406 40.24 -4.29 15.58
N ILE A 407 40.19 -3.19 14.83
CA ILE A 407 39.08 -2.80 13.98
C ILE A 407 39.54 -2.85 12.52
N LYS A 408 38.86 -3.66 11.73
CA LYS A 408 39.12 -3.89 10.30
C LYS A 408 37.92 -3.47 9.47
N VAL A 409 38.14 -2.85 8.32
CA VAL A 409 37.10 -2.37 7.42
C VAL A 409 37.25 -3.05 6.07
N PHE A 410 36.18 -3.70 5.61
CA PHE A 410 36.13 -4.41 4.34
C PHE A 410 35.16 -3.71 3.39
N ASN A 411 35.46 -3.72 2.09
CA ASN A 411 34.50 -3.33 1.06
C ASN A 411 33.52 -4.49 0.74
N MET A 412 32.56 -4.28 -0.17
CA MET A 412 31.62 -5.34 -0.57
C MET A 412 32.24 -6.54 -1.26
N SER A 413 33.44 -6.42 -1.84
CA SER A 413 34.14 -7.56 -2.43
C SER A 413 34.94 -8.36 -1.39
N GLY A 414 34.85 -8.01 -0.10
CA GLY A 414 35.59 -8.65 0.98
C GLY A 414 37.06 -8.23 1.08
N ALA A 415 37.50 -7.22 0.32
CA ALA A 415 38.87 -6.70 0.41
C ALA A 415 39.02 -5.79 1.64
N LEU A 416 40.10 -5.98 2.40
CA LEU A 416 40.48 -5.13 3.53
C LEU A 416 40.91 -3.74 3.01
N ILE A 417 40.30 -2.69 3.57
CA ILE A 417 40.51 -1.30 3.17
C ILE A 417 41.27 -0.53 4.24
N LEU A 418 40.94 -0.73 5.51
CA LEU A 418 41.56 -0.07 6.66
C LEU A 418 41.65 -1.05 7.84
N GLU A 419 42.68 -0.89 8.66
CA GLU A 419 42.86 -1.59 9.93
C GLU A 419 43.43 -0.64 10.97
N THR A 420 43.00 -0.78 12.22
CA THR A 420 43.55 -0.05 13.37
C THR A 420 43.47 -0.90 14.63
N ASP A 421 44.45 -0.76 15.52
CA ASP A 421 44.45 -1.39 16.85
C ASP A 421 43.92 -0.46 17.94
N THR A 422 43.28 0.64 17.54
CA THR A 422 42.63 1.58 18.45
C THR A 422 41.14 1.25 18.60
N GLN A 423 40.51 1.76 19.66
CA GLN A 423 39.09 1.54 19.95
C GLN A 423 38.15 2.28 18.98
N SER A 424 38.68 3.07 18.05
CA SER A 424 37.90 3.84 17.09
C SER A 424 38.55 3.92 15.72
N ILE A 425 37.73 4.01 14.68
CA ILE A 425 38.19 4.18 13.30
C ILE A 425 37.46 5.34 12.62
N ASP A 426 38.21 6.20 11.96
CA ASP A 426 37.70 7.30 11.13
C ASP A 426 37.62 6.85 9.67
N LEU A 427 36.42 6.93 9.11
CA LEU A 427 36.11 6.49 7.76
C LEU A 427 35.92 7.67 6.80
N LYS A 428 36.27 8.91 7.18
CA LYS A 428 36.03 10.13 6.37
C LYS A 428 36.62 10.07 4.97
N ASP A 429 37.74 9.37 4.77
CA ASP A 429 38.46 9.32 3.49
C ASP A 429 37.98 8.19 2.56
N LEU A 430 37.05 7.35 3.01
CA LEU A 430 36.47 6.29 2.17
C LEU A 430 35.58 6.88 1.06
N LYS A 431 35.59 6.26 -0.12
CA LYS A 431 34.64 6.60 -1.20
C LYS A 431 33.20 6.25 -0.81
N LYS A 432 32.23 6.77 -1.55
CA LYS A 432 30.81 6.37 -1.40
C LYS A 432 30.68 4.88 -1.70
N GLY A 433 29.96 4.15 -0.86
CA GLY A 433 29.86 2.70 -0.96
C GLY A 433 29.41 2.00 0.31
N ILE A 434 29.32 0.68 0.26
CA ILE A 434 28.95 -0.17 1.39
C ILE A 434 30.21 -0.83 1.95
N TYR A 435 30.36 -0.77 3.28
CA TYR A 435 31.50 -1.33 3.99
C TYR A 435 31.04 -2.20 5.17
N ILE A 436 31.88 -3.16 5.54
CA ILE A 436 31.71 -4.00 6.73
C ILE A 436 32.84 -3.66 7.69
N ILE A 437 32.51 -3.20 8.89
CA ILE A 437 33.47 -3.00 9.97
C ILE A 437 33.42 -4.24 10.86
N LYS A 438 34.59 -4.83 11.12
CA LYS A 438 34.79 -5.99 12.00
C LYS A 438 35.71 -5.55 13.13
N ALA A 439 35.21 -5.61 14.35
CA ALA A 439 35.95 -5.25 15.55
C ALA A 439 36.18 -6.52 16.38
N ILE A 440 37.41 -6.73 16.82
CA ILE A 440 37.85 -7.87 17.63
C ILE A 440 38.27 -7.32 19.00
N TRP A 441 37.69 -7.85 20.08
CA TRP A 441 38.03 -7.50 21.45
C TRP A 441 38.20 -8.78 22.28
N ASN A 442 39.41 -9.00 22.80
CA ASN A 442 39.74 -10.18 23.63
C ASN A 442 39.24 -11.51 23.00
N GLY A 443 39.38 -11.64 21.68
CA GLY A 443 38.94 -12.80 20.89
C GLY A 443 37.46 -12.80 20.47
N ASN A 444 36.63 -11.89 20.98
CA ASN A 444 35.24 -11.73 20.56
C ASN A 444 35.12 -10.86 19.32
N GLU A 445 34.32 -11.30 18.34
CA GLU A 445 34.12 -10.61 17.08
C GLU A 445 32.76 -9.90 17.03
N ILE A 446 32.78 -8.62 16.66
CA ILE A 446 31.60 -7.77 16.49
C ILE A 446 31.64 -7.18 15.08
N THR A 447 30.56 -7.31 14.31
CA THR A 447 30.50 -6.81 12.93
C THR A 447 29.38 -5.79 12.73
N LYS A 448 29.60 -4.84 11.81
CA LYS A 448 28.62 -3.82 11.44
C LYS A 448 28.71 -3.47 9.97
N LYS A 449 27.57 -3.51 9.28
CA LYS A 449 27.43 -3.01 7.91
C LYS A 449 27.11 -1.52 7.93
N ILE A 450 27.78 -0.75 7.07
CA ILE A 450 27.56 0.68 6.91
C ILE A 450 27.39 1.03 5.43
N ALA A 451 26.61 2.07 5.14
CA ALA A 451 26.47 2.65 3.81
C ALA A 451 26.93 4.11 3.86
N LYS A 452 28.06 4.42 3.23
CA LYS A 452 28.60 5.76 3.12
C LYS A 452 27.99 6.46 1.91
N LYS A 453 27.25 7.55 2.17
CA LYS A 453 26.48 8.31 1.17
C LYS A 453 27.29 9.39 0.47
#